data_AF-A0A1V6X0L2-F1
#
_entry.id   AF-A0A1V6X0L2-F1
#
_cell.length_a   1.000
_cell.length_b   1.000
_cell.length_c   1.000
_cell.angle_alpha   90.00
_cell.angle_beta   90.00
_cell.angle_gamma   90.00
#
_symmetry.space_group_name_H-M   'P 1'
#
loop_
_entity.id
_entity.type
_entity.pdbx_description
1 polymer ?
#
loop_
_entity_poly.entity_id
_entity_poly.type
_entity_poly.pdbx_seq_one_letter_code
_entity_poly.pdbx_strand_id
1 'polypeptide(L)' 'MERNLDRTKLALRLANIFMSQAPERLDAAFRNTREIQLSKADRVVAMEMMHVKSFEEAYKLNPAASRAGNESIGLALTD' A
#
# COMPACT_ATOMS: atom_id res chain seq x y z
N MET A 1 2.71 13.83 28.15
CA MET A 1 2.76 12.40 27.75
C MET A 1 1.71 12.13 26.66
N GLU A 2 1.78 12.80 25.49
CA GLU A 2 0.66 12.80 24.52
C GLU A 2 1.03 12.35 23.09
N ARG A 3 2.32 12.24 22.73
CA ARG A 3 2.74 11.91 21.34
C ARG A 3 2.39 10.49 20.88
N ASN A 4 2.25 9.52 21.79
CA ASN A 4 2.02 8.12 21.42
C ASN A 4 0.54 7.77 21.19
N LEU A 5 -0.40 8.55 21.74
CA LEU A 5 -1.83 8.28 21.56
C LEU A 5 -2.33 8.68 20.15
N ASP A 6 -1.60 9.58 19.49
CA ASP A 6 -1.98 10.16 18.19
C ASP A 6 -1.47 9.33 17.00
N ARG A 7 -0.26 8.75 17.12
CA ARG A 7 0.33 7.91 16.06
C ARG A 7 -0.44 6.62 15.79
N THR A 8 -0.93 5.94 16.84
CA THR A 8 -1.73 4.71 16.68
C THR A 8 -3.05 5.00 15.96
N LYS A 9 -3.63 6.18 16.17
CA LYS A 9 -4.85 6.62 15.48
C LYS A 9 -4.58 6.95 14.01
N LEU A 10 -3.44 7.56 13.71
CA LEU A 10 -3.03 7.84 12.34
C LEU A 10 -2.80 6.54 11.55
N ALA A 11 -2.03 5.60 12.08
CA ALA A 11 -1.77 4.32 11.41
C ALA A 11 -3.08 3.54 11.13
N LEU A 12 -4.00 3.51 12.10
CA LEU A 12 -5.30 2.87 11.93
C LEU A 12 -6.15 3.58 10.85
N ARG A 13 -6.13 4.91 10.83
CA ARG A 13 -6.87 5.70 9.83
C ARG A 13 -6.31 5.48 8.42
N LEU A 14 -4.98 5.43 8.27
CA LEU A 14 -4.31 5.12 7.02
C LEU A 14 -4.66 3.71 6.52
N ALA A 15 -4.62 2.71 7.41
CA ALA A 15 -4.99 1.34 7.08
C ALA A 15 -6.45 1.24 6.62
N ASN A 16 -7.37 1.95 7.29
CA ASN A 16 -8.78 1.98 6.88
C ASN A 16 -8.98 2.62 5.50
N ILE A 17 -8.28 3.72 5.20
CA ILE A 17 -8.29 4.35 3.87
C ILE A 17 -7.77 3.36 2.82
N PHE A 18 -6.63 2.72 3.10
CA PHE A 18 -6.01 1.76 2.20
C PHE A 18 -6.91 0.56 1.92
N MET A 19 -7.58 -0.02 2.91
CA MET A 19 -8.46 -1.17 2.69
C MET A 19 -9.76 -0.81 1.95
N SER A 20 -10.29 0.39 2.17
CA SER A 20 -11.64 0.77 1.71
C SER A 20 -11.69 1.50 0.36
N GLN A 21 -10.61 2.14 -0.08
CA GLN A 21 -10.63 3.00 -1.27
C GLN A 21 -9.94 2.38 -2.48
N ALA A 22 -10.47 2.57 -3.68
CA ALA A 22 -9.77 2.22 -4.93
C ALA A 22 -8.45 3.03 -5.08
N PRO A 23 -7.45 2.52 -5.82
CA PRO A 23 -6.15 3.19 -5.96
C PRO A 23 -6.26 4.64 -6.41
N GLU A 24 -7.17 4.96 -7.33
CA GLU A 24 -7.34 6.32 -7.88
C GLU A 24 -7.85 7.33 -6.83
N ARG A 25 -8.45 6.83 -5.74
CA ARG A 25 -9.02 7.66 -4.66
C ARG A 25 -8.09 7.80 -3.46
N LEU A 26 -6.99 7.04 -3.41
CA LEU A 26 -6.06 7.08 -2.28
C LEU A 26 -5.32 8.41 -2.17
N ASP A 27 -4.87 9.00 -3.29
CA ASP A 27 -4.12 10.28 -3.26
C ASP A 27 -4.98 11.39 -2.65
N ALA A 28 -6.25 11.50 -3.08
CA ALA A 28 -7.18 12.48 -2.52
C ALA A 28 -7.47 12.24 -1.03
N ALA A 29 -7.65 10.97 -0.62
CA ALA A 29 -7.91 10.62 0.77
C ALA A 29 -6.72 10.92 1.69
N PHE A 30 -5.50 10.63 1.24
CA PHE A 30 -4.28 10.95 1.98
C PHE A 30 -4.02 12.45 2.03
N ARG A 31 -4.23 13.19 0.93
CA ARG A 31 -4.12 14.66 0.94
C ARG A 31 -5.08 15.33 1.93
N ASN A 32 -6.25 14.75 2.19
CA ASN A 32 -7.21 15.28 3.15
C ASN A 32 -6.89 14.93 4.61
N THR A 33 -5.85 14.13 4.88
CA THR A 33 -5.42 13.77 6.23
C THR A 33 -4.38 14.77 6.74
N ARG A 34 -4.75 15.58 7.73
CA ARG A 34 -3.94 16.71 8.25
C ARG A 34 -2.56 16.26 8.75
N GLU A 35 -2.49 15.12 9.40
CA GLU A 35 -1.25 14.58 9.96
C GLU A 35 -0.23 14.26 8.86
N ILE A 36 -0.70 13.73 7.72
CA ILE A 36 0.12 13.49 6.52
C ILE A 36 0.61 14.82 5.93
N GLN A 37 -0.21 15.86 5.93
CA GLN A 37 0.22 17.16 5.45
C GLN A 37 1.34 17.76 6.31
N LEU A 38 1.34 17.52 7.62
CA LEU A 38 2.28 18.15 8.55
C LEU A 38 3.58 17.35 8.77
N SER A 39 3.64 16.09 8.33
CA SER A 39 4.75 15.19 8.62
C SER A 39 5.34 14.55 7.36
N LYS A 40 6.62 14.81 7.10
CA LYS A 40 7.35 14.22 5.96
C LYS A 40 7.36 12.69 6.01
N ALA A 41 7.52 12.10 7.20
CA ALA A 41 7.53 10.65 7.36
C ALA A 41 6.16 10.05 6.99
N ASP A 42 5.07 10.68 7.41
CA ASP A 42 3.72 10.18 7.13
C ASP A 42 3.34 10.35 5.66
N ARG A 43 3.89 11.36 4.95
CA ARG A 43 3.78 11.45 3.47
C ARG A 43 4.46 10.30 2.75
N VAL A 44 5.66 9.92 3.19
CA VAL A 44 6.38 8.78 2.59
C VAL A 44 5.56 7.50 2.77
N VAL A 45 5.06 7.25 3.99
CA VAL A 45 4.19 6.09 4.26
C VAL A 45 2.97 6.09 3.35
N ALA A 46 2.26 7.21 3.23
CA ALA A 46 1.09 7.32 2.36
C ALA A 46 1.40 7.04 0.88
N MET A 47 2.55 7.52 0.39
CA MET A 47 3.00 7.28 -0.99
C MET A 47 3.35 5.81 -1.22
N GLU A 48 4.07 5.17 -0.30
CA GLU A 48 4.37 3.73 -0.39
C GLU A 48 3.10 2.88 -0.34
N MET A 49 2.12 3.25 0.49
CA MET A 49 0.81 2.59 0.50
C MET A 49 0.11 2.72 -0.86
N MET A 50 0.20 3.87 -1.55
CA MET A 50 -0.34 3.96 -2.92
C MET A 50 0.39 3.04 -3.89
N HIS A 51 1.73 2.97 -3.83
CA HIS A 51 2.51 2.08 -4.71
C HIS A 51 2.15 0.61 -4.50
N VAL A 52 2.02 0.17 -3.24
CA VAL A 52 1.61 -1.20 -2.91
C VAL A 52 0.24 -1.52 -3.49
N LYS A 53 -0.74 -0.62 -3.34
CA LYS A 53 -2.10 -0.88 -3.86
C LYS A 53 -2.13 -0.95 -5.39
N SER A 54 -1.42 -0.04 -6.06
CA SER A 54 -1.30 -0.04 -7.52
C SER A 54 -0.62 -1.32 -8.02
N PHE A 55 0.39 -1.82 -7.31
CA PHE A 55 1.06 -3.08 -7.63
C PHE A 55 0.12 -4.29 -7.45
N GLU A 56 -0.61 -4.37 -6.33
CA GLU A 56 -1.58 -5.44 -6.07
C GLU A 56 -2.66 -5.51 -7.16
N GLU A 57 -3.22 -4.36 -7.55
CA GLU A 57 -4.23 -4.31 -8.62
C GLU A 57 -3.66 -4.68 -9.98
N ALA A 58 -2.45 -4.21 -10.33
CA ALA A 58 -1.77 -4.61 -11.56
C ALA A 58 -1.51 -6.12 -11.63
N TYR A 59 -1.17 -6.75 -10.49
CA TYR A 59 -0.95 -8.18 -10.41
C TYR A 59 -2.24 -9.00 -10.55
N LYS A 60 -3.35 -8.53 -9.95
CA LYS A 60 -4.68 -9.15 -10.13
C LYS A 60 -5.17 -9.10 -11.58
N LEU A 61 -4.81 -8.04 -12.31
CA LEU A 61 -5.19 -7.85 -13.71
C LEU A 61 -4.38 -8.71 -14.70
N ASN A 62 -3.30 -9.37 -14.25
CA ASN A 62 -2.47 -10.23 -15.11
C ASN A 62 -2.29 -11.66 -14.55
N PRO A 63 -3.33 -12.51 -14.60
CA PRO A 63 -3.25 -13.89 -14.09
C PRO A 63 -2.32 -14.81 -14.91
N ALA A 64 -1.83 -14.39 -16.08
CA ALA A 64 -0.88 -15.16 -16.88
C ALA A 64 0.57 -15.02 -16.37
N ALA A 65 0.95 -13.85 -15.86
CA ALA A 65 2.29 -13.61 -15.30
C ALA A 65 2.52 -14.34 -13.97
N SER A 66 1.45 -14.58 -13.19
CA SER A 66 1.50 -15.28 -11.90
C SER A 66 1.68 -16.80 -12.02
N ARG A 67 1.30 -17.41 -13.16
CA ARG A 67 1.60 -18.82 -13.46
C ARG A 67 3.01 -19.02 -14.00
N ALA A 68 3.48 -18.15 -14.90
CA ALA A 68 4.83 -18.24 -15.47
C ALA A 68 5.96 -18.03 -14.43
N GLY A 69 5.72 -17.25 -13.37
CA GLY A 69 6.66 -17.07 -12.26
C GLY A 69 6.79 -18.28 -11.32
N ASN A 70 5.78 -19.14 -11.23
CA ASN A 70 5.80 -20.34 -10.39
C ASN A 70 6.35 -21.57 -11.13
N GLU A 71 6.19 -21.61 -12.46
CA GLU A 71 6.78 -22.65 -13.31
C GLU A 71 8.29 -22.47 -13.49
N SER A 72 8.79 -21.23 -13.46
CA SER A 72 10.23 -20.93 -13.58
C SER A 72 11.05 -21.21 -12.31
N ILE A 73 10.42 -21.26 -11.13
CA ILE A 73 11.11 -21.64 -9.87
C ILE A 73 11.12 -23.17 -9.68
N GLY A 74 10.11 -23.89 -10.20
CA GLY A 74 10.05 -25.36 -10.15
C GLY A 74 10.96 -26.09 -11.13
N LEU A 75 11.43 -25.42 -12.19
CA LEU A 75 12.31 -25.98 -13.23
C LEU A 75 13.81 -25.75 -12.98
N ALA A 76 14.18 -25.00 -11.94
CA ALA A 76 15.59 -24.72 -11.60
C ALA A 76 16.19 -25.66 -10.54
N LEU A 77 15.46 -26.71 -10.12
CA LEU A 77 15.90 -27.67 -9.09
C LEU A 77 15.81 -29.14 -9.51
N THR A 78 15.67 -29.44 -10.80
CA THR A 78 15.80 -30.81 -11.32
C THR A 78 16.82 -30.83 -12.44
N ASP A 79 17.99 -31.39 -12.07
CA ASP A 79 19.21 -31.75 -12.82
C ASP A 79 20.16 -30.63 -13.28
#